data_AF-A0A845GCX9-F1
#
_entry.id   AF-A0A845GCX9-F1
#
_cell.length_a   1.000
_cell.length_b   1.000
_cell.length_c   1.000
_cell.angle_alpha   90.00
_cell.angle_beta   90.00
_cell.angle_gamma   90.00
#
_symmetry.space_group_name_H-M   'P 1'
#
loop_
_entity.id
_entity.type
_entity.pdbx_description
1 polymer ?
#
loop_
_entity_poly.entity_id
_entity_poly.type
_entity_poly.pdbx_seq_one_letter_code
_entity_poly.pdbx_strand_id
1 'polypeptide(L)'
;LQPLPPAQLLRDPAAGTLRARQSLAFLSYRDKLLAGSWRFNTYFGRDTLMSLLLLMPALTPQAVEAGLASVLDRLDPHGAVAHEEDIGECGLLHGGGGEPVYDYKMVDDDFMLAPVAMAYLLEQPGRAAQWLAGPGADGQPRGAALSRNLRLVLRLAGAYALRPGVAALIHLKDGHPTGDWRDSADGLGGGVVSYNVNAILVPAALRA
;
A
#
# COMPACT_ATOMS: atom_id res chain seq x y z
N LEU A 1 -2.22 -3.60 18.80
CA LEU A 1 -2.01 -4.46 17.62
C LEU A 1 -2.13 -5.92 18.04
N GLN A 2 -2.86 -6.73 17.27
CA GLN A 2 -3.05 -8.17 17.51
C GLN A 2 -2.10 -8.98 16.60
N PRO A 3 -1.13 -9.72 17.15
CA PRO A 3 -0.17 -10.47 16.33
C PRO A 3 -0.85 -11.52 15.43
N LEU A 4 -0.34 -11.67 14.20
CA LEU A 4 -0.63 -12.82 13.36
C LEU A 4 0.29 -13.98 13.77
N PRO A 5 -0.26 -15.11 14.26
CA PRO A 5 0.58 -16.22 14.69
C PRO A 5 1.31 -16.83 13.48
N PRO A 6 2.54 -17.37 13.65
CA PRO A 6 3.34 -17.92 12.54
C PRO A 6 2.60 -18.96 11.67
N ALA A 7 1.73 -19.78 12.28
CA ALA A 7 0.92 -20.77 11.58
C ALA A 7 -0.11 -20.17 10.62
N GLN A 8 -0.42 -18.87 10.75
CA GLN A 8 -1.32 -18.12 9.86
C GLN A 8 -0.54 -17.24 8.88
N LEU A 9 0.80 -17.19 8.95
CA LEU A 9 1.61 -16.34 8.07
C LEU A 9 2.07 -17.05 6.82
N LEU A 10 2.67 -18.23 6.96
CA LEU A 10 3.29 -18.96 5.85
C LEU A 10 2.49 -20.20 5.49
N ARG A 11 2.41 -20.51 4.18
CA ARG A 11 1.82 -21.76 3.67
C ARG A 11 2.61 -22.98 4.15
N ASP A 12 3.94 -22.86 4.17
CA ASP A 12 4.85 -23.80 4.81
C ASP A 12 5.43 -23.16 6.09
N PRO A 13 5.04 -23.61 7.29
CA PRO A 13 5.55 -23.09 8.57
C PRO A 13 7.06 -23.28 8.78
N ALA A 14 7.71 -24.14 7.99
CA ALA A 14 9.14 -24.39 8.03
C ALA A 14 9.92 -23.59 6.97
N ALA A 15 9.27 -22.80 6.11
CA ALA A 15 9.94 -22.05 5.05
C ALA A 15 10.94 -21.02 5.61
N GLY A 16 12.17 -21.06 5.09
CA GLY A 16 13.24 -20.13 5.45
C GLY A 16 13.87 -20.39 6.83
N THR A 17 14.76 -19.50 7.25
CA THR A 17 15.45 -19.63 8.54
C THR A 17 14.52 -19.32 9.71
N LEU A 18 14.80 -19.86 10.90
CA LEU A 18 14.06 -19.50 12.12
C LEU A 18 14.03 -17.98 12.36
N ARG A 19 15.17 -17.31 12.13
CA ARG A 19 15.28 -15.85 12.27
C ARG A 19 14.34 -15.12 11.32
N ALA A 20 14.30 -15.49 10.04
CA ALA A 20 13.42 -14.86 9.05
C ALA A 20 11.94 -15.02 9.43
N ARG A 21 11.54 -16.22 9.89
CA ARG A 21 10.17 -16.49 10.35
C ARG A 21 9.80 -15.66 11.57
N GLN A 22 10.71 -15.50 12.53
CA GLN A 22 10.50 -14.66 13.71
C GLN A 22 10.41 -13.17 13.34
N SER A 23 11.26 -12.69 12.43
CA SER A 23 11.19 -11.32 11.93
C SER A 23 9.87 -11.04 11.21
N LEU A 24 9.43 -11.94 10.32
CA LEU A 24 8.13 -11.80 9.65
C LEU A 24 6.98 -11.79 10.67
N ALA A 25 7.01 -12.69 11.66
CA ALA A 25 5.99 -12.73 12.71
C ALA A 25 5.97 -11.48 13.58
N PHE A 26 7.14 -10.91 13.89
CA PHE A 26 7.25 -9.65 14.63
C PHE A 26 6.63 -8.48 13.85
N LEU A 27 6.78 -8.45 12.53
CA LEU A 27 6.28 -7.36 11.68
C LEU A 27 4.81 -7.53 11.24
N SER A 28 4.15 -8.63 11.63
CA SER A 28 2.83 -8.99 11.10
C SER A 28 1.74 -8.98 12.16
N TYR A 29 0.78 -8.06 12.00
CA TYR A 29 -0.40 -7.96 12.86
C TYR A 29 -1.67 -8.00 12.01
N ARG A 30 -2.79 -8.35 12.65
CA ARG A 30 -4.10 -8.34 12.00
C ARG A 30 -4.53 -6.94 11.57
N ASP A 31 -4.12 -5.92 12.33
CA ASP A 31 -4.51 -4.52 12.12
C ASP A 31 -3.62 -3.79 11.11
N LYS A 32 -2.33 -4.17 11.03
CA LYS A 32 -1.36 -3.65 10.06
C LYS A 32 -0.10 -4.51 9.94
N LEU A 33 0.56 -4.40 8.79
CA LEU A 33 1.95 -4.84 8.63
C LEU A 33 2.89 -3.67 8.96
N LEU A 34 4.01 -3.95 9.61
CA LEU A 34 5.03 -2.96 9.95
C LEU A 34 6.17 -2.99 8.94
N ALA A 35 6.68 -1.82 8.56
CA ALA A 35 7.74 -1.69 7.56
C ALA A 35 9.09 -2.23 8.07
N GLY A 36 9.37 -2.11 9.38
CA GLY A 36 10.60 -2.63 9.97
C GLY A 36 10.68 -2.45 11.48
N SER A 37 11.89 -2.48 12.02
CA SER A 37 12.19 -2.21 13.44
C SER A 37 13.47 -1.36 13.56
N TRP A 38 13.79 -0.72 14.69
CA TRP A 38 12.93 0.09 15.58
C TRP A 38 12.49 1.37 14.84
N ARG A 39 13.36 1.93 13.99
CA ARG A 39 13.15 3.24 13.34
C ARG A 39 11.90 3.31 12.45
N PHE A 40 11.53 2.20 11.81
CA PHE A 40 10.36 2.10 10.93
C PHE A 40 9.29 1.16 11.49
N ASN A 41 9.14 1.11 12.82
CA ASN A 41 8.19 0.24 13.52
C ASN A 41 6.74 0.77 13.43
N THR A 42 6.32 1.15 12.24
CA THR A 42 4.99 1.64 11.89
C THR A 42 4.59 1.16 10.49
N TYR A 43 3.40 1.55 10.04
CA TYR A 43 2.88 1.23 8.71
C TYR A 43 3.54 2.11 7.63
N PHE A 44 3.90 1.48 6.52
CA PHE A 44 4.18 2.15 5.25
C PHE A 44 3.41 1.45 4.12
N GLY A 45 2.67 2.21 3.32
CA GLY A 45 1.82 1.68 2.26
C GLY A 45 2.60 0.97 1.18
N ARG A 46 3.63 1.64 0.64
CA ARG A 46 4.53 1.07 -0.37
C ARG A 46 5.14 -0.24 0.08
N ASP A 47 5.80 -0.22 1.24
CA ASP A 47 6.54 -1.36 1.78
C ASP A 47 5.62 -2.54 2.05
N THR A 48 4.39 -2.27 2.50
CA THR A 48 3.35 -3.28 2.66
C THR A 48 3.00 -3.91 1.32
N LEU A 49 2.70 -3.10 0.29
CA LEU A 49 2.31 -3.59 -1.04
C LEU A 49 3.46 -4.35 -1.73
N MET A 50 4.69 -3.85 -1.65
CA MET A 50 5.87 -4.53 -2.17
C MET A 50 6.13 -5.85 -1.46
N SER A 51 6.09 -5.87 -0.12
CA SER A 51 6.30 -7.09 0.67
C SER A 51 5.25 -8.14 0.36
N LEU A 52 3.98 -7.73 0.23
CA LEU A 52 2.91 -8.62 -0.19
C LEU A 52 3.19 -9.24 -1.55
N LEU A 53 3.52 -8.42 -2.56
CA LEU A 53 3.78 -8.91 -3.92
C LEU A 53 4.93 -9.93 -3.95
N LEU A 54 6.03 -9.63 -3.25
CA LEU A 54 7.22 -10.49 -3.20
C LEU A 54 6.99 -11.79 -2.43
N LEU A 55 6.21 -11.74 -1.34
CA LEU A 55 6.00 -12.89 -0.45
C LEU A 55 4.71 -13.66 -0.75
N MET A 56 3.83 -13.17 -1.62
CA MET A 56 2.51 -13.77 -1.91
C MET A 56 2.53 -15.29 -2.11
N PRO A 57 3.50 -15.88 -2.86
CA PRO A 57 3.55 -17.33 -3.05
C PRO A 57 3.82 -18.11 -1.75
N ALA A 58 4.49 -17.49 -0.78
CA ALA A 58 4.81 -18.09 0.52
C ALA A 58 3.77 -17.76 1.60
N LEU A 59 3.03 -16.66 1.46
CA LEU A 59 2.04 -16.21 2.44
C LEU A 59 0.74 -17.00 2.37
N THR A 60 0.09 -17.24 3.51
CA THR A 60 -1.28 -17.75 3.52
C THR A 60 -2.25 -16.69 2.97
N PRO A 61 -3.45 -17.09 2.52
CA PRO A 61 -4.46 -16.12 2.07
C PRO A 61 -4.83 -15.12 3.17
N GLN A 62 -4.87 -15.58 4.43
CA GLN A 62 -5.19 -14.74 5.57
C GLN A 62 -4.12 -13.65 5.82
N ALA A 63 -2.84 -13.97 5.60
CA ALA A 63 -1.75 -13.00 5.74
C ALA A 63 -1.79 -11.95 4.64
N VAL A 64 -2.09 -12.36 3.40
CA VAL A 64 -2.29 -11.43 2.27
C VAL A 64 -3.48 -10.51 2.53
N GLU A 65 -4.62 -11.07 2.97
CA GLU A 65 -5.81 -10.31 3.34
C GLU A 65 -5.55 -9.29 4.46
N ALA A 66 -4.74 -9.64 5.47
CA ALA A 66 -4.38 -8.71 6.53
C ALA A 66 -3.50 -7.56 6.02
N GLY A 67 -2.54 -7.85 5.14
CA GLY A 67 -1.71 -6.81 4.53
C GLY A 67 -2.52 -5.88 3.61
N LEU A 68 -3.42 -6.43 2.78
CA LEU A 68 -4.30 -5.61 1.95
C LEU A 68 -5.27 -4.78 2.81
N ALA A 69 -5.82 -5.35 3.89
CA ALA A 69 -6.66 -4.61 4.83
C ALA A 69 -5.90 -3.44 5.47
N SER A 70 -4.63 -3.66 5.85
CA SER A 70 -3.75 -2.60 6.39
C SER A 70 -3.70 -1.35 5.50
N VAL A 71 -3.70 -1.55 4.18
CA VAL A 71 -3.67 -0.47 3.18
C VAL A 71 -5.07 0.11 2.96
N LEU A 72 -6.08 -0.74 2.78
CA LEU A 72 -7.46 -0.30 2.54
C LEU A 72 -8.04 0.52 3.69
N ASP A 73 -7.70 0.18 4.92
CA ASP A 73 -8.16 0.86 6.13
C ASP A 73 -7.50 2.24 6.31
N ARG A 74 -6.47 2.56 5.53
CA ARG A 74 -5.70 3.82 5.56
C ARG A 74 -5.78 4.61 4.25
N LEU A 75 -6.79 4.32 3.42
CA LEU A 75 -7.05 5.16 2.26
C LEU A 75 -7.68 6.49 2.70
N ASP A 76 -7.32 7.57 2.02
CA ASP A 76 -8.04 8.83 2.18
C ASP A 76 -9.48 8.71 1.60
N PRO A 77 -10.36 9.71 1.84
CA PRO A 77 -11.72 9.72 1.29
C PRO A 77 -11.79 9.68 -0.24
N HIS A 78 -10.71 10.04 -0.95
CA HIS A 78 -10.60 10.01 -2.40
C HIS A 78 -9.97 8.71 -2.95
N GLY A 79 -9.50 7.81 -2.08
CA GLY A 79 -8.86 6.54 -2.44
C GLY A 79 -7.34 6.60 -2.57
N ALA A 80 -6.69 7.67 -2.12
CA ALA A 80 -5.24 7.77 -2.10
C ALA A 80 -4.66 6.88 -1.00
N VAL A 81 -3.55 6.22 -1.29
CA VAL A 81 -2.87 5.31 -0.36
C VAL A 81 -1.99 6.11 0.57
N ALA A 82 -2.16 5.92 1.89
CA ALA A 82 -1.25 6.50 2.87
C ALA A 82 0.16 5.93 2.68
N HIS A 83 1.13 6.83 2.56
CA HIS A 83 2.54 6.49 2.44
C HIS A 83 3.11 5.96 3.74
N GLU A 84 2.89 6.70 4.84
CA GLU A 84 3.38 6.39 6.17
C GLU A 84 2.29 6.72 7.21
N GLU A 85 2.34 6.01 8.34
CA GLU A 85 1.59 6.32 9.54
C GLU A 85 2.53 6.86 10.64
N ASP A 86 2.48 8.16 10.86
CA ASP A 86 3.17 8.84 11.96
C ASP A 86 2.44 8.60 13.28
N ILE A 87 3.17 8.08 14.27
CA ILE A 87 2.67 7.77 15.61
C ILE A 87 3.62 8.28 16.69
N GLY A 88 3.14 8.34 17.94
CA GLY A 88 3.95 8.73 19.09
C GLY A 88 4.47 10.18 18.96
N GLU A 89 5.74 10.38 19.30
CA GLU A 89 6.37 11.71 19.26
C GLU A 89 6.41 12.33 17.86
N CYS A 90 6.61 11.53 16.81
CA CYS A 90 6.57 12.02 15.43
C CYS A 90 5.16 12.54 15.08
N GLY A 91 4.12 11.79 15.43
CA GLY A 91 2.73 12.22 15.22
C GLY A 91 2.40 13.53 15.94
N LEU A 92 2.88 13.70 17.19
CA LEU A 92 2.71 14.95 17.95
C LEU A 92 3.45 16.13 17.29
N LEU A 93 4.70 15.93 16.85
CA LEU A 93 5.51 16.97 16.20
C LEU A 93 4.92 17.40 14.85
N HIS A 94 4.24 16.50 14.15
CA HIS A 94 3.54 16.79 12.89
C HIS A 94 2.10 17.28 13.09
N GLY A 95 1.75 17.70 14.30
CA GLY A 95 0.47 18.38 14.60
C GLY A 95 -0.68 17.45 14.95
N GLY A 96 -0.42 16.16 15.16
CA GLY A 96 -1.39 15.19 15.64
C GLY A 96 -1.75 15.40 17.11
N GLY A 97 -3.01 15.13 17.45
CA GLY A 97 -3.51 15.19 18.83
C GLY A 97 -3.31 13.90 19.65
N GLY A 98 -2.37 13.04 19.23
CA GLY A 98 -2.16 11.69 19.77
C GLY A 98 -2.75 10.57 18.91
N GLU A 99 -3.57 10.91 17.92
CA GLU A 99 -4.04 10.00 16.87
C GLU A 99 -2.97 9.83 15.78
N PRO A 100 -2.98 8.70 15.05
CA PRO A 100 -2.09 8.51 13.90
C PRO A 100 -2.31 9.57 12.83
N VAL A 101 -1.21 10.09 12.27
CA VAL A 101 -1.22 11.02 11.13
C VAL A 101 -0.76 10.27 9.89
N TYR A 102 -1.50 10.41 8.79
CA TYR A 102 -1.19 9.74 7.53
C TYR A 102 -0.66 10.74 6.51
N ASP A 103 0.52 10.47 5.97
CA ASP A 103 1.07 11.20 4.83
C ASP A 103 0.61 10.57 3.51
N TYR A 104 0.36 11.40 2.51
CA TYR A 104 -0.11 10.96 1.19
C TYR A 104 0.72 11.56 0.06
N LYS A 105 1.92 12.11 0.32
CA LYS A 105 2.69 12.84 -0.71
C LYS A 105 3.18 11.94 -1.88
N MET A 106 3.29 10.64 -1.64
CA MET A 106 3.85 9.68 -2.57
C MET A 106 2.83 9.25 -3.63
N VAL A 107 3.11 9.52 -4.91
CA VAL A 107 2.16 9.24 -5.99
C VAL A 107 2.27 7.81 -6.52
N ASP A 108 3.39 7.12 -6.28
CA ASP A 108 3.58 5.72 -6.65
C ASP A 108 2.62 4.79 -5.90
N ASP A 109 2.39 5.06 -4.62
CA ASP A 109 1.54 4.24 -3.74
C ASP A 109 0.12 4.04 -4.30
N ASP A 110 -0.46 5.11 -4.85
CA ASP A 110 -1.81 5.12 -5.44
C ASP A 110 -1.96 4.10 -6.57
N PHE A 111 -0.90 3.87 -7.34
CA PHE A 111 -0.89 2.97 -8.50
C PHE A 111 -0.36 1.57 -8.16
N MET A 112 0.17 1.33 -6.96
CA MET A 112 0.64 0.01 -6.54
C MET A 112 -0.46 -0.89 -6.00
N LEU A 113 -1.53 -0.31 -5.42
CA LEU A 113 -2.59 -1.11 -4.79
C LEU A 113 -3.32 -2.03 -5.79
N ALA A 114 -3.72 -1.50 -6.95
CA ALA A 114 -4.46 -2.26 -7.97
C ALA A 114 -3.73 -3.55 -8.44
N PRO A 115 -2.47 -3.50 -8.92
CA PRO A 115 -1.78 -4.71 -9.38
C PRO A 115 -1.52 -5.73 -8.26
N VAL A 116 -1.25 -5.28 -7.03
CA VAL A 116 -1.04 -6.19 -5.89
C VAL A 116 -2.35 -6.84 -5.45
N ALA A 117 -3.44 -6.07 -5.38
CA ALA A 117 -4.76 -6.61 -5.08
C ALA A 117 -5.17 -7.64 -6.15
N MET A 118 -5.02 -7.31 -7.44
CA MET A 118 -5.42 -8.20 -8.54
C MET A 118 -4.67 -9.54 -8.51
N ALA A 119 -3.38 -9.54 -8.16
CA ALA A 119 -2.61 -10.78 -8.00
C ALA A 119 -3.26 -11.75 -6.98
N TYR A 120 -3.81 -11.23 -5.88
CA TYR A 120 -4.54 -12.03 -4.89
C TYR A 120 -5.95 -12.42 -5.36
N LEU A 121 -6.70 -11.44 -5.89
CA LEU A 121 -8.11 -11.63 -6.26
C LEU A 121 -8.28 -12.72 -7.33
N LEU A 122 -7.34 -12.83 -8.28
CA LEU A 122 -7.36 -13.84 -9.33
C LEU A 122 -6.94 -15.24 -8.85
N GLU A 123 -6.07 -15.34 -7.84
CA GLU A 123 -5.65 -16.65 -7.31
C GLU A 123 -6.81 -17.35 -6.59
N GLN A 124 -7.66 -16.60 -5.89
CA GLN A 124 -8.71 -17.16 -5.02
C GLN A 124 -10.05 -16.40 -5.10
N PRO A 125 -10.73 -16.41 -6.26
CA PRO A 125 -11.86 -15.52 -6.53
C PRO A 125 -13.03 -15.67 -5.54
N GLY A 126 -13.37 -16.90 -5.11
CA GLY A 126 -14.46 -17.13 -4.17
C GLY A 126 -14.18 -16.56 -2.77
N ARG A 127 -12.97 -16.79 -2.25
CA ARG A 127 -12.54 -16.25 -0.95
C ARG A 127 -12.39 -14.73 -1.02
N ALA A 128 -11.76 -14.24 -2.08
CA ALA A 128 -11.58 -12.83 -2.36
C ALA A 128 -12.91 -12.06 -2.37
N ALA A 129 -13.93 -12.59 -3.05
CA ALA A 129 -15.26 -11.97 -3.08
C ALA A 129 -15.88 -11.87 -1.68
N GLN A 130 -15.78 -12.93 -0.87
CA GLN A 130 -16.27 -12.91 0.51
C GLN A 130 -15.51 -11.89 1.37
N TRP A 131 -14.18 -11.82 1.23
CA TRP A 131 -13.35 -10.89 1.98
C TRP A 131 -13.63 -9.42 1.62
N LEU A 132 -13.82 -9.12 0.32
CA LEU A 132 -14.19 -7.79 -0.18
C LEU A 132 -15.59 -7.35 0.30
N ALA A 133 -16.52 -8.29 0.45
CA ALA A 133 -17.85 -8.02 0.99
C ALA A 133 -17.87 -7.79 2.51
N GLY A 134 -16.83 -8.26 3.22
CA GLY A 134 -16.70 -8.05 4.66
C GLY A 134 -16.36 -6.60 5.05
N PRO A 135 -16.62 -6.22 6.31
CA PRO A 135 -16.41 -4.85 6.78
C PRO A 135 -14.91 -4.52 6.92
N GLY A 136 -14.52 -3.34 6.46
CA GLY A 136 -13.24 -2.68 6.79
C GLY A 136 -13.33 -1.86 8.08
N ALA A 137 -12.29 -1.06 8.36
CA ALA A 137 -12.21 -0.25 9.59
C ALA A 137 -13.31 0.82 9.69
N ASP A 138 -13.81 1.35 8.57
CA ASP A 138 -14.91 2.32 8.49
C ASP A 138 -16.31 1.66 8.55
N GLY A 139 -16.37 0.34 8.74
CA GLY A 139 -17.60 -0.45 8.73
C GLY A 139 -18.19 -0.68 7.33
N GLN A 140 -17.62 -0.08 6.28
CA GLN A 140 -18.04 -0.30 4.90
C GLN A 140 -17.39 -1.57 4.34
N PRO A 141 -17.94 -2.16 3.27
CA PRO A 141 -17.28 -3.27 2.59
C PRO A 141 -15.88 -2.88 2.10
N ARG A 142 -14.87 -3.74 2.30
CA ARG A 142 -13.50 -3.50 1.80
C ARG A 142 -13.45 -3.26 0.28
N GLY A 143 -14.36 -3.89 -0.47
CA GLY A 143 -14.53 -3.65 -1.90
C GLY A 143 -14.91 -2.20 -2.24
N ALA A 144 -15.59 -1.48 -1.34
CA ALA A 144 -15.87 -0.06 -1.51
C ALA A 144 -14.59 0.79 -1.43
N ALA A 145 -13.70 0.48 -0.48
CA ALA A 145 -12.40 1.13 -0.34
C ALA A 145 -11.52 0.89 -1.57
N LEU A 146 -11.40 -0.38 -2.01
CA LEU A 146 -10.68 -0.71 -3.24
C LEU A 146 -11.26 0.04 -4.46
N SER A 147 -12.59 0.10 -4.57
CA SER A 147 -13.26 0.84 -5.65
C SER A 147 -12.99 2.35 -5.60
N ARG A 148 -12.71 2.96 -4.43
CA ARG A 148 -12.31 4.37 -4.36
C ARG A 148 -10.94 4.57 -5.01
N ASN A 149 -9.97 3.74 -4.66
CA ASN A 149 -8.64 3.79 -5.27
C ASN A 149 -8.68 3.54 -6.79
N LEU A 150 -9.44 2.55 -7.26
CA LEU A 150 -9.56 2.31 -8.71
C LEU A 150 -10.16 3.50 -9.47
N ARG A 151 -11.14 4.20 -8.88
CA ARG A 151 -11.68 5.45 -9.46
C ARG A 151 -10.66 6.58 -9.44
N LEU A 152 -9.82 6.68 -8.40
CA LEU A 152 -8.71 7.63 -8.35
C LEU A 152 -7.73 7.37 -9.50
N VAL A 153 -7.26 6.12 -9.65
CA VAL A 153 -6.34 5.71 -10.73
C VAL A 153 -6.88 6.09 -12.11
N LEU A 154 -8.13 5.73 -12.40
CA LEU A 154 -8.77 6.05 -13.68
C LEU A 154 -8.87 7.56 -13.92
N ARG A 155 -9.23 8.33 -12.88
CA ARG A 155 -9.34 9.80 -12.95
C ARG A 155 -7.97 10.43 -13.22
N LEU A 156 -6.93 10.01 -12.52
CA LEU A 156 -5.57 10.55 -12.67
C LEU A 156 -5.00 10.21 -14.04
N ALA A 157 -5.12 8.97 -14.49
CA ALA A 157 -4.60 8.52 -15.78
C ALA A 157 -5.42 9.07 -16.98
N GLY A 158 -6.68 9.46 -16.77
CA GLY A 158 -7.58 9.94 -17.82
C GLY A 158 -7.06 11.17 -18.57
N ALA A 159 -6.27 12.03 -17.93
CA ALA A 159 -5.69 13.21 -18.58
C ALA A 159 -4.81 12.83 -19.78
N TYR A 160 -3.95 11.81 -19.62
CA TYR A 160 -3.06 11.33 -20.67
C TYR A 160 -3.84 10.67 -21.82
N ALA A 161 -4.92 9.94 -21.51
CA ALA A 161 -5.77 9.33 -22.54
C ALA A 161 -6.47 10.36 -23.43
N LEU A 162 -6.89 11.50 -22.85
CA LEU A 162 -7.56 12.58 -23.58
C LEU A 162 -6.59 13.44 -24.38
N ARG A 163 -5.43 13.76 -23.81
CA ARG A 163 -4.42 14.60 -24.45
C ARG A 163 -3.01 14.13 -24.05
N PRO A 164 -2.43 13.18 -24.80
CA PRO A 164 -1.10 12.66 -24.50
C PRO A 164 -0.05 13.77 -24.53
N GLY A 165 0.85 13.78 -23.54
CA GLY A 165 1.94 14.74 -23.43
C GLY A 165 2.49 14.84 -22.02
N VAL A 166 3.65 15.49 -21.85
CA VAL A 166 4.34 15.61 -20.55
C VAL A 166 3.45 16.29 -19.48
N ALA A 167 2.67 17.29 -19.90
CA ALA A 167 1.73 17.99 -19.01
C ALA A 167 0.58 17.09 -18.49
N ALA A 168 0.32 15.96 -19.16
CA ALA A 168 -0.75 15.02 -18.80
C ALA A 168 -0.22 13.76 -18.09
N LEU A 169 1.11 13.64 -17.91
CA LEU A 169 1.71 12.60 -17.08
C LEU A 169 1.38 12.85 -15.60
N ILE A 170 1.59 11.85 -14.76
CA ILE A 170 1.56 11.98 -13.30
C ILE A 170 2.82 12.71 -12.85
N HIS A 171 2.64 13.85 -12.18
CA HIS A 171 3.70 14.62 -11.54
C HIS A 171 3.71 14.34 -10.04
N LEU A 172 4.84 14.60 -9.39
CA LEU A 172 4.88 14.72 -7.93
C LEU A 172 3.92 15.83 -7.48
N LYS A 173 3.46 15.75 -6.22
CA LYS A 173 2.56 16.75 -5.67
C LYS A 173 3.26 18.10 -5.51
N ASP A 174 2.53 19.18 -5.75
CA ASP A 174 3.07 20.54 -5.64
C ASP A 174 3.68 20.79 -4.26
N GLY A 175 4.89 21.35 -4.23
CA GLY A 175 5.62 21.62 -2.99
C GLY A 175 6.27 20.39 -2.34
N HIS A 176 6.10 19.20 -2.90
CA HIS A 176 6.73 17.97 -2.42
C HIS A 176 7.83 17.52 -3.39
N PRO A 177 9.11 17.64 -3.01
CA PRO A 177 10.23 17.16 -3.84
C PRO A 177 10.37 15.64 -3.80
N THR A 178 9.65 14.95 -2.90
CA THR A 178 9.52 13.50 -2.85
C THR A 178 8.16 13.08 -3.40
N GLY A 179 8.09 11.91 -4.01
CA GLY A 179 6.82 11.39 -4.52
C GLY A 179 6.89 10.08 -5.31
N ASP A 180 8.07 9.46 -5.37
CA ASP A 180 8.32 8.18 -6.04
C ASP A 180 9.24 7.31 -5.17
N TRP A 181 9.49 6.06 -5.56
CA TRP A 181 10.06 4.97 -4.77
C TRP A 181 11.24 5.32 -3.86
N ARG A 182 12.09 6.28 -4.24
CA ARG A 182 13.29 6.66 -3.49
C ARG A 182 13.00 7.42 -2.20
N ASP A 183 11.78 7.94 -2.03
CA ASP A 183 11.38 8.83 -0.93
C ASP A 183 12.49 9.84 -0.55
N SER A 184 12.96 10.56 -1.57
CA SER A 184 14.10 11.44 -1.48
C SER A 184 13.92 12.62 -2.41
N ALA A 185 14.28 13.81 -1.95
CA ALA A 185 14.15 15.06 -2.70
C ALA A 185 14.99 15.04 -3.99
N ASP A 186 16.09 14.29 -3.98
CA ASP A 186 16.98 14.11 -5.13
C ASP A 186 16.65 12.85 -5.93
N GLY A 187 15.58 12.13 -5.58
CA GLY A 187 15.25 10.83 -6.14
C GLY A 187 15.02 10.84 -7.66
N LEU A 188 14.57 11.98 -8.19
CA LEU A 188 14.36 12.21 -9.62
C LEU A 188 15.40 13.17 -10.22
N GLY A 189 16.49 13.50 -9.51
CA GLY A 189 17.52 14.44 -9.97
C GLY A 189 16.97 15.85 -10.25
N GLY A 190 16.03 16.32 -9.43
CA GLY A 190 15.35 17.62 -9.58
C GLY A 190 14.16 17.62 -10.55
N GLY A 191 13.84 16.49 -11.19
CA GLY A 191 12.60 16.34 -11.97
C GLY A 191 11.37 16.09 -11.10
N VAL A 192 10.18 16.27 -11.70
CA VAL A 192 8.88 16.01 -11.04
C VAL A 192 8.05 14.94 -11.73
N VAL A 193 8.55 14.37 -12.84
CA VAL A 193 7.86 13.33 -13.61
C VAL A 193 8.61 12.02 -13.44
N SER A 194 8.03 11.08 -12.70
CA SER A 194 8.65 9.77 -12.49
C SER A 194 8.42 8.84 -13.70
N TYR A 195 9.50 8.21 -14.17
CA TYR A 195 9.41 7.10 -15.13
C TYR A 195 8.73 5.88 -14.52
N ASN A 196 9.04 5.53 -13.27
CA ASN A 196 8.48 4.35 -12.60
C ASN A 196 6.95 4.48 -12.51
N VAL A 197 6.45 5.65 -12.14
CA VAL A 197 5.00 5.89 -12.07
C VAL A 197 4.39 5.84 -13.46
N ASN A 198 4.88 6.65 -14.40
CA ASN A 198 4.19 6.86 -15.67
C ASN A 198 4.36 5.71 -16.67
N ALA A 199 5.52 5.06 -16.72
CA ALA A 199 5.82 4.02 -17.69
C ALA A 199 5.56 2.60 -17.15
N ILE A 200 5.55 2.41 -15.82
CA ILE A 200 5.42 1.09 -15.19
C ILE A 200 4.13 0.97 -14.38
N LEU A 201 3.95 1.80 -13.34
CA LEU A 201 2.85 1.64 -12.40
C LEU A 201 1.49 2.03 -12.98
N VAL A 202 1.38 3.14 -13.71
CA VAL A 202 0.13 3.55 -14.36
C VAL A 202 -0.37 2.47 -15.34
N PRO A 203 0.45 1.96 -16.28
CA PRO A 203 0.01 0.86 -17.14
C PRO A 203 -0.33 -0.43 -16.38
N ALA A 204 0.40 -0.76 -15.31
CA ALA A 204 0.11 -1.94 -14.49
C ALA A 204 -1.23 -1.81 -13.76
N ALA A 205 -1.50 -0.64 -13.18
CA ALA A 205 -2.75 -0.34 -12.48
C ALA A 205 -3.96 -0.29 -13.40
N LEU A 206 -3.81 0.20 -14.64
CA LEU A 206 -4.89 0.19 -15.64
C LEU A 206 -5.17 -1.20 -16.21
N ARG A 207 -4.18 -2.11 -16.20
CA ARG A 207 -4.34 -3.49 -16.68
C ARG A 207 -4.99 -4.39 -15.62
N ALA A 208 -4.69 -4.13 -14.35
CA ALA A 208 -5.29 -4.80 -13.21
C ALA A 208 -6.80 -4.52 -13.18
#